data_AF-A0A953UKV8-F1
#
_entry.id   AF-A0A953UKV8-F1
#
_cell.length_a   1.000
_cell.length_b   1.000
_cell.length_c   1.000
_cell.angle_alpha   90.00
_cell.angle_beta   90.00
_cell.angle_gamma   90.00
#
_symmetry.space_group_name_H-M   'P 1'
#
loop_
_entity.id
_entity.type
_entity.pdbx_description
1 polymer ?
#
loop_
_entity_poly.entity_id
_entity_poly.type
_entity_poly.pdbx_seq_one_letter_code
_entity_poly.pdbx_strand_id
1 'polypeptide(L)' 'MAGTSLKKAVYEQLGRIGKAVSSPPRLELLDLLCQAPRTVEALAQEAGLSVANASQHLRRPCRCPYSAQ' A
#
# COMPACT_ATOMS: atom_id res chain seq x y z
N MET A 1 20.94 -21.76 -17.66
CA MET A 1 20.85 -21.04 -16.36
C MET A 1 19.47 -20.38 -16.22
N ALA A 2 18.40 -21.16 -15.99
CA ALA A 2 17.02 -20.64 -15.98
C ALA A 2 16.49 -20.25 -14.58
N GLY A 3 17.14 -20.70 -13.50
CA GLY A 3 16.64 -20.49 -12.13
C GLY A 3 16.89 -19.10 -11.54
N THR A 4 17.87 -18.34 -12.05
CA THR A 4 18.23 -17.02 -11.52
C THR A 4 17.32 -15.90 -12.03
N SER A 5 16.74 -16.00 -13.23
CA SER A 5 15.84 -14.96 -13.77
C SER A 5 14.49 -14.96 -13.06
N LEU A 6 13.93 -16.15 -12.76
CA LEU A 6 12.69 -16.28 -11.99
C LEU A 6 12.86 -15.71 -10.58
N LYS A 7 13.96 -16.06 -9.89
CA LYS A 7 14.27 -15.50 -8.57
C LYS A 7 14.38 -13.97 -8.63
N LYS A 8 15.04 -13.40 -9.64
CA LYS A 8 15.13 -11.94 -9.82
C LYS A 8 13.76 -11.30 -10.01
N ALA A 9 12.90 -11.86 -10.85
CA ALA A 9 11.55 -11.34 -11.06
C ALA A 9 10.71 -11.36 -9.78
N VAL A 10 10.81 -12.44 -8.98
CA VAL A 10 10.14 -12.54 -7.67
C VAL A 10 10.68 -11.48 -6.71
N TYR A 11 11.99 -11.33 -6.58
CA TYR A 11 12.58 -10.30 -5.71
C TYR A 11 12.26 -8.88 -6.18
N GLU A 12 12.09 -8.66 -7.48
CA GLU A 12 11.65 -7.37 -8.01
C GLU A 12 10.22 -7.05 -7.60
N GLN A 13 9.29 -8.02 -7.68
CA GLN A 13 7.93 -7.83 -7.17
C GLN A 13 7.91 -7.62 -5.65
N LEU A 14 8.70 -8.41 -4.91
CA LEU A 14 8.85 -8.23 -3.47
C LEU A 14 9.38 -6.83 -3.13
N GLY A 15 10.35 -6.32 -3.89
CA GLY A 15 10.89 -4.97 -3.73
C GLY A 15 9.85 -3.88 -3.99
N ARG A 16 8.95 -4.08 -4.97
CA ARG A 16 7.83 -3.17 -5.23
C ARG A 16 6.84 -3.14 -4.08
N ILE A 17 6.48 -4.32 -3.54
CA ILE A 17 5.60 -4.44 -2.36
C ILE A 17 6.28 -3.83 -1.13
N GLY A 18 7.56 -4.14 -0.90
CA GLY A 18 8.36 -3.59 0.19
C GLY A 18 8.40 -2.06 0.14
N LYS A 19 8.69 -1.47 -1.02
CA LYS A 19 8.61 -0.02 -1.23
C LYS A 19 7.20 0.52 -1.06
N ALA A 20 6.17 -0.31 -1.22
CA ALA A 20 4.78 0.03 -1.00
C ALA A 20 4.33 -0.10 0.47
N VAL A 21 5.10 -0.71 1.37
CA VAL A 21 4.78 -0.79 2.80
C VAL A 21 5.78 -0.06 3.68
N SER A 22 6.98 0.24 3.18
CA SER A 22 8.08 0.83 3.96
C SER A 22 7.93 2.31 4.35
N SER A 23 6.73 2.91 4.29
CA SER A 23 6.56 4.30 4.77
C SER A 23 5.82 4.32 6.10
N PRO A 24 6.32 5.05 7.12
CA PRO A 24 5.67 5.15 8.43
C PRO A 24 4.16 5.44 8.38
N PRO A 25 3.67 6.47 7.63
CA PRO A 25 2.24 6.77 7.61
C PRO A 25 1.38 5.69 6.95
N ARG A 26 1.96 4.80 6.13
CA ARG A 26 1.20 3.70 5.51
C ARG A 26 1.09 2.49 6.41
N LEU A 27 2.11 2.24 7.24
CA LEU A 27 2.04 1.19 8.24
C LEU A 27 0.96 1.53 9.28
N GLU A 28 0.89 2.79 9.68
CA GLU A 28 -0.15 3.29 10.59
C GLU A 28 -1.55 3.18 9.97
N LEU A 29 -1.74 3.63 8.72
CA LEU A 29 -3.00 3.45 7.99
C LEU A 29 -3.38 1.97 7.81
N LEU A 30 -2.40 1.09 7.57
CA LEU A 30 -2.63 -0.36 7.46
C LEU A 30 -3.04 -0.96 8.80
N ASP A 31 -2.40 -0.56 9.90
CA ASP A 31 -2.76 -1.04 11.24
C ASP A 31 -4.19 -0.66 11.60
N LEU A 32 -4.58 0.60 11.33
CA LEU A 32 -5.95 1.08 11.54
C LEU A 32 -6.98 0.31 10.70
N LEU A 33 -6.65 0.01 9.43
CA LEU A 33 -7.49 -0.78 8.53
C LEU A 33 -7.59 -2.26 8.93
N CYS A 34 -6.52 -2.83 9.50
CA CYS A 34 -6.52 -4.21 10.00
C CYS A 34 -7.45 -4.40 11.20
N GLN A 35 -7.68 -3.35 12.00
CA GLN A 35 -8.59 -3.40 13.13
C GLN A 35 -10.06 -3.37 12.69
N ALA A 36 -10.41 -2.44 11.79
CA ALA A 36 -11.75 -2.30 11.26
C ALA A 36 -11.77 -1.53 9.93
N PRO A 37 -12.75 -1.79 9.03
CA PRO A 37 -12.97 -0.95 7.87
C PRO A 37 -13.41 0.45 8.31
N ARG A 38 -12.71 1.50 7.84
CA ARG A 38 -12.97 2.91 8.17
C ARG A 38 -12.98 3.77 6.91
N THR A 39 -13.61 4.95 6.98
CA THR A 39 -13.57 5.92 5.89
C THR A 39 -12.22 6.64 5.84
N VAL A 40 -11.90 7.27 4.71
CA VAL A 40 -10.62 7.98 4.51
C VAL A 40 -10.50 9.16 5.47
N GLU A 41 -11.61 9.80 5.82
CA GLU A 41 -11.67 10.92 6.77
C GLU A 41 -11.35 10.48 8.20
N ALA A 42 -11.89 9.33 8.64
CA ALA A 42 -11.59 8.77 9.95
C ALA A 42 -10.13 8.34 10.07
N LEU A 43 -9.60 7.67 9.04
CA LEU A 43 -8.19 7.29 8.97
C LEU A 43 -7.25 8.49 8.97
N ALA A 44 -7.61 9.55 8.25
CA ALA A 44 -6.83 10.79 8.23
C ALA A 44 -6.79 11.46 9.62
N GLN A 45 -7.94 11.52 10.31
CA GLN A 45 -8.02 12.04 11.68
C GLN A 45 -7.17 11.22 12.67
N GLU A 46 -7.27 9.89 12.63
CA GLU A 46 -6.54 9.02 13.56
C GLU A 46 -5.03 9.00 13.30
N ALA A 47 -4.60 9.05 12.04
CA ALA A 47 -3.19 9.12 11.67
C ALA A 47 -2.60 10.55 11.72
N GLY A 48 -3.40 11.57 12.08
CA GLY A 48 -2.96 12.97 12.09
C GLY A 48 -2.56 13.52 10.71
N LEU A 49 -3.12 12.95 9.64
CA LEU A 49 -2.86 13.34 8.25
C LEU A 49 -4.01 14.17 7.69
N SER A 50 -3.75 14.97 6.65
CA SER A 50 -4.85 15.56 5.87
C SER A 50 -5.52 14.49 5.01
N VAL A 51 -6.81 14.64 4.73
CA VAL A 51 -7.56 13.72 3.85
C VAL A 51 -6.89 13.55 2.49
N ALA A 52 -6.31 14.62 1.95
CA ALA A 52 -5.55 14.57 0.69
C ALA A 52 -4.29 13.71 0.80
N ASN A 53 -3.56 13.78 1.92
CA ASN A 53 -2.33 13.02 2.12
C ASN A 53 -2.62 11.54 2.44
N ALA A 54 -3.62 11.27 3.28
CA ALA A 54 -4.12 9.92 3.53
C ALA A 54 -4.62 9.28 2.22
N SER A 55 -5.41 10.01 1.43
CA SER A 55 -5.85 9.57 0.10
C SER A 55 -4.67 9.31 -0.81
N GLN A 56 -3.64 10.17 -0.87
CA GLN A 56 -2.45 9.93 -1.69
C GLN A 56 -1.68 8.67 -1.27
N HIS A 57 -1.58 8.41 0.03
CA HIS A 57 -0.93 7.21 0.57
C HIS A 57 -1.70 5.92 0.25
N LEU A 58 -3.03 5.97 0.27
CA LEU A 58 -3.92 4.84 -0.09
C LEU A 58 -4.04 4.66 -1.61
N ARG A 59 -4.03 5.76 -2.36
CA ARG A 59 -4.27 5.83 -3.81
C ARG A 59 -2.99 5.73 -4.62
N ARG A 60 -1.83 5.52 -3.98
CA ARG A 60 -0.60 5.18 -4.70
C ARG A 60 -0.98 4.05 -5.66
N PRO A 61 -0.87 4.28 -6.99
CA PRO A 61 -1.73 3.60 -7.93
C PRO A 61 -1.37 2.12 -7.95
N CYS A 62 -2.07 1.33 -7.14
CA CYS A 62 -2.44 0.00 -7.52
C CYS A 62 -3.24 0.19 -8.80
N ARG A 63 -2.54 0.14 -9.93
CA ARG A 63 -3.13 -0.40 -11.16
C ARG A 63 -3.52 -1.83 -10.79
N CYS A 64 -4.67 -1.97 -10.15
CA CYS A 64 -5.30 -3.25 -9.93
C CYS A 64 -5.80 -3.65 -11.32
N PRO A 65 -5.24 -4.69 -11.95
CA PRO A 65 -5.71 -5.12 -13.26
C PRO A 65 -7.10 -5.77 -13.20
N TYR A 66 -7.78 -5.75 -12.04
CA TYR A 66 -9.00 -6.51 -11.78
C TYR A 66 -10.19 -5.67 -11.23
N SER A 67 -10.09 -4.35 -11.15
CA SER A 67 -11.20 -3.49 -10.67
C SER A 67 -12.07 -2.93 -11.81
N ALA A 68 -12.12 -3.61 -12.95
CA ALA A 68 -12.96 -3.27 -14.10
C ALA A 68 -13.63 -4.52 -14.70
N GLN A 69 -14.26 -5.31 -13.83
CA GLN A 69 -15.28 -6.29 -14.18
C GLN A 69 -16.44 -6.14 -13.19
#